data_AF-A0A2S7L1G3-F1
#
_entry.id   AF-A0A2S7L1G3-F1
#
_cell.length_a   1.000
_cell.length_b   1.000
_cell.length_c   1.000
_cell.angle_alpha   90.00
_cell.angle_beta   90.00
_cell.angle_gamma   90.00
#
_symmetry.space_group_name_H-M   'P 1'
#
loop_
_entity.id
_entity.type
_entity.pdbx_description
1 polymer ?
#
loop_
_entity_poly.entity_id
_entity_poly.type
_entity_poly.pdbx_seq_one_letter_code
_entity_poly.pdbx_strand_id
1 'polypeptide(L)'
;PSHTKPIKQKDTIRKILTNYRDAIQFVHDQTIRNINLGLMPDEIAEKVILPTHLSNSPYLKEFYSKVNWSVKSVFARSLGLFDGNPSTLLPLPLKEKTAKIIELAGVLMF
;
A
#
# COMPACT_ATOMS: atom_id res chain seq x y z
N PRO A 1 8.06 2.44 23.95
CA PRO A 1 7.71 1.44 22.92
C PRO A 1 7.87 0.01 23.46
N SER A 2 6.82 -0.82 23.37
CA SER A 2 6.82 -2.22 23.86
C SER A 2 7.46 -3.22 22.89
N HIS A 3 7.99 -2.74 21.76
CA HIS A 3 8.74 -3.53 20.80
C HIS A 3 10.09 -2.85 20.52
N THR A 4 11.14 -3.65 20.29
CA THR A 4 12.55 -3.25 20.04
C THR A 4 13.28 -2.65 21.26
N LYS A 5 14.56 -2.29 21.06
CA LYS A 5 15.44 -1.77 22.11
C LYS A 5 15.23 -0.28 22.35
N PRO A 6 15.39 0.21 23.59
CA PRO A 6 15.34 1.64 23.87
C PRO A 6 16.46 2.38 23.15
N ILE A 7 16.14 3.59 22.66
CA ILE A 7 17.08 4.48 21.98
C ILE A 7 17.49 5.59 22.97
N LYS A 8 18.79 5.88 23.00
CA LYS A 8 19.39 6.93 23.83
C LYS A 8 19.98 8.01 22.92
N GLN A 9 20.33 9.15 23.51
CA GLN A 9 20.82 10.36 22.83
C GLN A 9 19.74 11.17 22.10
N LYS A 10 19.64 12.45 22.49
CA LYS A 10 18.62 13.39 22.02
C LYS A 10 18.62 13.55 20.50
N ASP A 11 19.78 13.71 19.89
CA ASP A 11 19.88 13.95 18.44
C ASP A 11 19.58 12.70 17.62
N THR A 12 19.99 11.52 18.11
CA THR A 12 19.61 10.23 17.51
C THR A 12 18.10 10.03 17.53
N ILE A 13 17.46 10.28 18.69
CA ILE A 13 16.01 10.19 18.83
C ILE A 13 15.31 11.15 17.87
N ARG A 14 15.75 12.42 17.83
CA ARG A 14 15.19 13.43 16.93
C ARG A 14 15.29 13.00 15.47
N LYS A 15 16.46 12.53 15.03
CA LYS A 15 16.68 12.04 13.66
C LYS A 15 15.73 10.90 13.31
N ILE A 16 15.58 9.92 14.20
CA ILE A 16 14.72 8.75 13.95
C ILE A 16 13.25 9.15 13.85
N LEU A 17 12.76 9.97 14.79
CA LEU A 17 11.38 10.46 14.76
C LEU A 17 11.10 11.31 13.52
N THR A 18 12.07 12.13 13.12
CA THR A 18 11.98 12.92 11.88
C THR A 18 11.88 12.01 10.66
N ASN A 19 12.75 11.01 10.56
CA ASN A 19 12.70 10.03 9.46
C ASN A 19 11.37 9.27 9.41
N TYR A 20 10.80 8.87 10.56
CA TYR A 20 9.48 8.23 10.60
C TYR A 20 8.37 9.15 10.11
N ARG A 21 8.34 10.39 10.62
CA ARG A 21 7.39 11.41 10.16
C ARG A 21 7.47 11.59 8.65
N ASP A 22 8.68 11.78 8.13
CA ASP A 22 8.91 12.08 6.72
C ASP A 22 8.56 10.87 5.83
N ALA A 23 8.82 9.64 6.28
CA ALA A 23 8.44 8.43 5.55
C ALA A 23 6.91 8.26 5.48
N ILE A 24 6.20 8.46 6.60
CA ILE A 24 4.73 8.39 6.64
C ILE A 24 4.12 9.47 5.73
N GLN A 25 4.59 10.71 5.87
CA GLN A 25 4.12 11.84 5.07
C GLN A 25 4.39 11.61 3.58
N PHE A 26 5.58 11.12 3.22
CA PHE A 26 5.94 10.82 1.84
C PHE A 26 5.00 9.78 1.22
N VAL A 27 4.77 8.65 1.90
CA VAL A 27 3.88 7.60 1.39
C VAL A 27 2.46 8.16 1.20
N HIS A 28 1.96 8.92 2.17
CA HIS A 28 0.66 9.56 2.06
C HIS A 28 0.58 10.51 0.86
N ASP A 29 1.47 11.50 0.79
CA ASP A 29 1.38 12.57 -0.21
C ASP A 29 1.64 12.07 -1.62
N GLN A 30 2.58 11.13 -1.79
CA GLN A 30 2.79 10.51 -3.09
C GLN A 30 1.63 9.61 -3.49
N THR A 31 0.94 8.97 -2.54
CA THR A 31 -0.29 8.24 -2.86
C THR A 31 -1.38 9.20 -3.35
N ILE A 32 -1.67 10.26 -2.60
CA ILE A 32 -2.68 11.27 -2.98
C ILE A 32 -2.34 11.93 -4.32
N ARG A 33 -1.06 12.27 -4.54
CA ARG A 33 -0.61 12.82 -5.83
C ARG A 33 -0.94 11.90 -6.99
N ASN A 34 -0.65 10.60 -6.88
CA ASN A 34 -0.91 9.67 -7.98
C ASN A 34 -2.41 9.32 -8.12
N ILE A 35 -3.19 9.35 -7.03
CA ILE A 35 -4.65 9.30 -7.11
C ILE A 35 -5.18 10.45 -7.97
N ASN A 36 -4.69 11.67 -7.74
CA ASN A 36 -5.08 12.84 -8.53
C ASN A 36 -4.62 12.78 -10.00
N LEU A 37 -3.65 11.91 -10.31
CA LEU A 37 -3.24 11.60 -11.68
C LEU A 37 -4.05 10.46 -12.31
N GLY A 38 -5.02 9.88 -11.59
CA GLY A 38 -5.92 8.84 -12.07
C GLY A 38 -5.39 7.41 -11.97
N LEU A 39 -4.29 7.19 -11.25
CA LEU A 39 -3.69 5.86 -11.12
C LEU A 39 -4.45 4.98 -10.13
N MET A 40 -4.44 3.67 -10.39
CA MET A 40 -5.04 2.64 -9.55
C MET A 40 -4.08 2.16 -8.44
N PRO A 41 -4.60 1.55 -7.35
CA PRO A 41 -3.81 1.26 -6.15
C PRO A 41 -2.54 0.45 -6.42
N ASP A 42 -2.62 -0.54 -7.32
CA ASP A 42 -1.48 -1.39 -7.68
C ASP A 42 -0.40 -0.61 -8.44
N GLU A 43 -0.81 0.26 -9.38
CA GLU A 43 0.11 1.11 -10.14
C GLU A 43 0.81 2.14 -9.23
N ILE A 44 0.09 2.68 -8.24
CA ILE A 44 0.67 3.60 -7.26
C ILE A 44 1.66 2.85 -6.37
N ALA A 45 1.33 1.63 -5.95
CA ALA A 45 2.17 0.82 -5.09
C ALA A 45 3.53 0.46 -5.74
N GLU A 46 3.59 0.35 -7.06
CA GLU A 46 4.84 0.18 -7.81
C GLU A 46 5.67 1.47 -7.93
N LYS A 47 5.01 2.63 -7.92
CA LYS A 47 5.66 3.95 -8.10
C LYS A 47 6.13 4.60 -6.80
N VAL A 48 5.42 4.39 -5.70
CA VAL A 48 5.75 5.02 -4.41
C VAL A 48 6.88 4.24 -3.74
N ILE A 49 8.10 4.74 -3.93
CA ILE A 49 9.32 4.17 -3.36
C ILE A 49 9.95 5.22 -2.44
N LEU A 50 10.25 4.84 -1.20
CA LEU A 50 10.90 5.75 -0.25
C LEU A 50 12.25 6.24 -0.80
N PRO A 51 12.55 7.54 -0.68
CA PRO A 51 13.84 8.08 -1.10
C PRO A 51 14.99 7.44 -0.30
N THR A 52 16.17 7.34 -0.92
CA THR A 52 17.33 6.57 -0.40
C THR A 52 17.71 6.93 1.03
N HIS A 53 17.63 8.20 1.42
CA HIS A 53 17.97 8.65 2.78
C HIS A 53 17.00 8.12 3.85
N LEU A 54 15.76 7.78 3.46
CA LEU A 54 14.77 7.15 4.33
C LEU A 54 14.86 5.62 4.25
N SER A 55 14.92 5.04 3.04
CA SER A 55 14.95 3.58 2.85
C SER A 55 16.21 2.90 3.41
N ASN A 56 17.31 3.64 3.53
CA ASN A 56 18.54 3.18 4.18
C ASN A 56 18.49 3.21 5.71
N SER A 57 17.48 3.85 6.31
CA SER A 57 17.33 3.85 7.77
C SER A 57 17.08 2.42 8.29
N PRO A 58 17.81 1.95 9.32
CA PRO A 58 17.55 0.65 9.92
C PRO A 58 16.19 0.59 10.64
N TYR A 59 15.61 1.75 10.94
CA TYR A 59 14.31 1.86 11.62
C TYR A 59 13.11 1.86 10.65
N LEU A 60 13.34 2.08 9.35
CA LEU A 60 12.28 2.11 8.33
C LEU A 60 12.21 0.82 7.51
N LYS A 61 12.81 -0.27 8.01
CA LYS A 61 12.73 -1.58 7.38
C LYS A 61 11.35 -2.18 7.55
N GLU A 62 10.89 -2.86 6.50
CA GLU A 62 9.55 -3.41 6.35
C GLU A 62 9.36 -4.75 7.11
N PHE A 63 9.66 -4.77 8.42
CA PHE A 63 9.50 -5.98 9.23
C PHE A 63 8.03 -6.27 9.59
N TYR A 64 7.25 -5.22 9.86
CA TYR A 64 5.84 -5.33 10.28
C TYR A 64 4.84 -4.86 9.22
N SER A 65 5.23 -3.87 8.44
CA SER A 65 4.39 -3.26 7.41
C SER A 65 5.23 -3.00 6.17
N LYS A 66 4.55 -2.78 5.05
CA LYS A 66 5.16 -2.48 3.76
C LYS A 66 4.59 -1.17 3.20
N VAL A 67 5.41 -0.45 2.44
CA VAL A 67 5.04 0.75 1.71
C VAL A 67 3.89 0.46 0.76
N ASN A 68 3.94 -0.65 0.02
CA ASN A 68 2.88 -1.03 -0.91
C ASN A 68 1.52 -1.25 -0.21
N TRP A 69 1.48 -1.87 0.97
CA TRP A 69 0.26 -2.05 1.75
C TRP A 69 -0.26 -0.73 2.30
N SER A 70 0.65 0.16 2.70
CA SER A 70 0.32 1.49 3.21
C SER A 70 -0.28 2.36 2.10
N VAL A 71 0.27 2.31 0.87
CA VAL A 71 -0.31 2.95 -0.32
C VAL A 71 -1.75 2.50 -0.55
N LYS A 72 -2.00 1.18 -0.59
CA LYS A 72 -3.34 0.63 -0.78
C LYS A 72 -4.31 1.06 0.32
N SER A 73 -3.83 1.13 1.56
CA SER A 73 -4.61 1.61 2.71
C SER A 73 -4.97 3.09 2.58
N VAL A 74 -4.03 3.94 2.17
CA VAL A 74 -4.28 5.37 1.92
C VAL A 74 -5.26 5.57 0.77
N PHE A 75 -5.12 4.79 -0.32
CA PHE A 75 -6.07 4.81 -1.42
C PHE A 75 -7.48 4.45 -0.96
N ALA A 76 -7.63 3.30 -0.30
CA ALA A 76 -8.93 2.82 0.17
C ALA A 76 -9.58 3.79 1.17
N ARG A 77 -8.77 4.43 2.03
CA ARG A 77 -9.25 5.49 2.92
C ARG A 77 -9.73 6.74 2.16
N SER A 78 -9.14 7.04 1.01
CA SER A 78 -9.41 8.27 0.25
C SER A 78 -10.60 8.12 -0.71
N LEU A 79 -10.69 7.00 -1.42
CA LEU A 79 -11.70 6.77 -2.47
C LEU A 79 -12.68 5.63 -2.17
N GLY A 80 -12.42 4.85 -1.11
CA GLY A 80 -13.14 3.61 -0.85
C GLY A 80 -12.60 2.43 -1.64
N LEU A 81 -13.39 1.36 -1.69
CA LEU A 81 -13.01 0.10 -2.36
C LEU A 81 -13.37 0.06 -3.85
N PHE A 82 -14.07 1.08 -4.35
CA PHE A 82 -14.46 1.17 -5.76
C PHE A 82 -13.30 1.75 -6.58
N ASP A 83 -12.95 1.09 -7.68
CA ASP A 83 -11.83 1.45 -8.56
C ASP A 83 -12.23 2.43 -9.69
N GLY A 84 -13.50 2.87 -9.73
CA GLY A 84 -14.02 3.76 -10.77
C GLY A 84 -14.54 3.04 -12.01
N ASN A 85 -14.31 1.72 -12.16
CA ASN A 85 -14.79 0.94 -13.30
C ASN A 85 -16.18 0.33 -12.99
N PRO A 86 -17.26 0.74 -13.67
CA PRO A 86 -18.60 0.24 -13.35
C PRO A 86 -18.76 -1.29 -13.52
N SER A 87 -17.90 -1.94 -14.31
CA SER A 87 -17.90 -3.41 -14.46
C SER A 87 -17.48 -4.16 -13.19
N THR A 88 -16.80 -3.49 -12.25
CA THR A 88 -16.36 -4.06 -10.96
C THR A 88 -17.24 -3.60 -9.80
N LEU A 89 -18.24 -2.73 -10.04
CA LEU A 89 -19.08 -2.13 -9.01
C LEU A 89 -19.91 -3.19 -8.24
N LEU A 90 -20.44 -4.18 -8.97
CA LEU A 90 -21.23 -5.28 -8.42
C LEU A 90 -20.70 -6.60 -8.99
N PRO A 91 -19.56 -7.11 -8.47
CA PRO A 91 -18.96 -8.31 -9.01
C PRO A 91 -19.83 -9.53 -8.69
N LEU A 92 -19.83 -10.52 -9.58
CA LEU A 92 -20.42 -11.82 -9.29
C LEU A 92 -19.80 -12.43 -8.02
N PRO A 93 -20.58 -13.18 -7.22
CA PRO A 93 -20.03 -13.99 -6.15
C PRO A 93 -18.87 -14.86 -6.67
N LEU A 94 -17.81 -15.01 -5.88
CA LEU A 94 -16.58 -15.66 -6.32
C LEU A 94 -16.84 -17.06 -6.93
N LYS A 95 -17.76 -17.84 -6.33
CA LYS A 95 -18.14 -19.17 -6.82
C LYS A 95 -18.70 -19.13 -8.24
N GLU A 96 -19.58 -18.18 -8.54
CA GLU A 96 -20.19 -18.05 -9.87
C GLU A 96 -19.19 -17.55 -10.90
N LYS A 97 -18.37 -16.55 -10.54
CA LYS A 97 -17.29 -16.05 -11.40
C LYS A 97 -16.32 -17.18 -11.77
N THR A 98 -15.91 -17.98 -10.79
CA THR A 98 -15.00 -19.11 -11.00
C THR A 98 -15.62 -20.18 -11.90
N ALA A 99 -16.87 -20.56 -11.70
CA ALA A 99 -17.54 -21.55 -12.55
C ALA A 99 -17.58 -21.11 -14.03
N LYS A 100 -17.91 -19.84 -14.28
CA LYS A 100 -17.93 -19.26 -15.64
C LYS A 100 -16.53 -19.20 -16.27
N ILE A 101 -15.49 -18.90 -15.49
CA ILE A 101 -14.10 -18.91 -15.97
C ILE A 101 -13.66 -20.34 -16.34
N ILE A 102 -14.02 -21.34 -15.55
CA ILE A 102 -13.71 -22.75 -15.82
C ILE A 102 -14.39 -23.23 -17.10
N GLU A 103 -15.68 -22.91 -17.27
CA GLU A 103 -16.44 -23.20 -18.50
C GLU A 103 -15.80 -22.53 -19.72
N LEU A 104 -15.43 -21.25 -19.61
CA LEU A 104 -14.76 -20.51 -20.69
C LEU A 104 -13.39 -21.10 -21.05
N ALA A 105 -12.64 -21.58 -20.06
CA ALA A 105 -11.33 -22.21 -20.25
C ALA A 105 -11.41 -23.64 -20.81
N GLY A 106 -12.60 -24.21 -20.98
CA GLY A 106 -12.81 -25.57 -21.50
C GLY A 106 -12.41 -26.68 -20.53
N VAL A 107 -12.26 -26.38 -19.24
CA VAL A 107 -11.93 -27.37 -18.22
C VAL A 107 -13.24 -27.95 -17.68
N LEU A 108 -13.44 -29.26 -17.83
CA LEU A 108 -14.59 -29.96 -17.22
C LEU A 108 -14.46 -29.92 -15.69
N MET A 109 -15.49 -29.43 -15.00
CA MET A 109 -15.65 -29.65 -13.56
C MET A 109 -15.98 -31.13 -13.34
N PHE A 110 -15.02 -31.92 -12.87
CA PHE A 110 -15.23 -33.25 -12.32
C PHE A 110 -15.57 -33.17 -10.83
#